data_AF-A0A3M1BE93-F1
#
_entry.id   AF-A0A3M1BE93-F1
#
_cell.length_a   1.000
_cell.length_b   1.000
_cell.length_c   1.000
_cell.angle_alpha   90.00
_cell.angle_beta   90.00
_cell.angle_gamma   90.00
#
_symmetry.space_group_name_H-M   'P 1'
#
loop_
_entity.id
_entity.type
_entity.pdbx_description
1 polymer ?
#
loop_
_entity_poly.entity_id
_entity_poly.type
_entity_poly.pdbx_seq_one_letter_code
_entity_poly.pdbx_strand_id
1 'polypeptide(L)'
;MTIQIFPFGEGKTEKIIFEMLRSQVGSPPDVEFQKFVSVNGKGNFSKRISNTISSILVSSHDIRVVIFRDLDHGETPENVVQAFQGIAWNLLAKWNLTPPIQPVNGTPNIYVLNQPVTSQSPGFRLVLHLPDNGIFNNLPVPLHNRTTDGYVLTLGLDDTVLNRFAKKLGTQHNILHNLITTSIPQTVTGQGITFDQDKDFLAAYLCATRFWPVHRTEEQAKLVEIIMKRAEKYNSTRLRQVFKSWLDAIQEVVR
;
A
#
# COMPACT_ATOMS: atom_id res chain seq x y z
N MET A 1 -21.71 4.97 19.17
CA MET A 1 -20.72 6.01 18.82
C MET A 1 -20.05 5.52 17.56
N THR A 2 -19.97 6.36 16.53
CA THR A 2 -19.36 5.96 15.26
C THR A 2 -17.84 6.00 15.40
N ILE A 3 -17.18 4.89 15.08
CA ILE A 3 -15.72 4.78 15.04
C ILE A 3 -15.25 5.37 13.72
N GLN A 4 -14.33 6.34 13.78
CA GLN A 4 -13.76 6.95 12.58
C GLN A 4 -12.40 6.33 12.26
N ILE A 5 -12.26 5.79 11.05
CA ILE A 5 -11.02 5.21 10.54
C ILE A 5 -10.40 6.15 9.50
N PHE A 6 -9.17 6.59 9.73
CA PHE A 6 -8.41 7.44 8.83
C PHE A 6 -7.32 6.65 8.11
N PRO A 7 -7.45 6.41 6.80
CA PRO A 7 -6.44 5.70 6.05
C PRO A 7 -5.41 6.66 5.44
N PHE A 8 -4.12 6.34 5.60
CA PHE A 8 -2.99 7.09 5.09
C PHE A 8 -2.08 6.23 4.23
N GLY A 9 -1.44 6.84 3.24
CA GLY A 9 -0.35 6.25 2.48
C GLY A 9 0.44 7.31 1.73
N GLU A 10 1.49 6.91 1.04
CA GLU A 10 2.46 7.84 0.47
C GLU A 10 1.95 8.66 -0.71
N GLY A 11 1.15 8.03 -1.57
CA GLY A 11 0.81 8.56 -2.87
C GLY A 11 -0.53 8.06 -3.41
N LYS A 12 -0.63 8.14 -4.74
CA LYS A 12 -1.84 7.79 -5.49
C LYS A 12 -2.02 6.29 -5.65
N THR A 13 -0.92 5.51 -5.73
CA THR A 13 -0.98 4.06 -5.87
C THR A 13 -1.68 3.44 -4.66
N GLU A 14 -1.24 3.79 -3.45
CA GLU A 14 -1.80 3.28 -2.20
C GLU A 14 -3.28 3.64 -2.09
N LYS A 15 -3.65 4.85 -2.51
CA LYS A 15 -5.04 5.31 -2.53
C LYS A 15 -5.92 4.40 -3.41
N ILE A 16 -5.51 4.13 -4.65
CA ILE A 16 -6.29 3.33 -5.60
C ILE A 16 -6.48 1.90 -5.06
N ILE A 17 -5.40 1.32 -4.54
CA ILE A 17 -5.41 -0.04 -3.98
C ILE A 17 -6.30 -0.08 -2.75
N PHE A 18 -6.15 0.86 -1.82
CA PHE A 18 -6.97 0.95 -0.63
C PHE A 18 -8.45 1.05 -0.97
N GLU A 19 -8.83 1.97 -1.86
CA GLU A 19 -10.23 2.20 -2.23
C GLU A 19 -10.86 0.94 -2.85
N MET A 20 -10.10 0.19 -3.66
CA MET A 20 -10.56 -1.07 -4.23
C MET A 20 -10.67 -2.17 -3.18
N LEU A 21 -9.63 -2.40 -2.38
CA LEU A 21 -9.60 -3.49 -1.40
C LEU A 21 -10.58 -3.27 -0.25
N ARG A 22 -10.76 -2.03 0.21
CA ARG A 22 -11.73 -1.68 1.27
C ARG A 22 -13.14 -2.12 0.91
N SER A 23 -13.53 -2.00 -0.36
CA SER A 23 -14.84 -2.43 -0.83
C SER A 23 -15.10 -3.93 -0.62
N GLN A 24 -14.04 -4.74 -0.48
CA GLN A 24 -14.13 -6.19 -0.29
C GLN A 24 -14.20 -6.63 1.18
N VAL A 25 -13.79 -5.78 2.13
CA VAL A 25 -13.70 -6.15 3.55
C VAL A 25 -15.04 -5.99 4.28
N GLY A 26 -15.97 -5.20 3.74
CA GLY A 26 -17.17 -4.77 4.45
C GLY A 26 -16.82 -3.85 5.62
N SER A 27 -17.79 -3.12 6.15
CA SER A 27 -17.61 -2.32 7.37
C SER A 27 -18.86 -2.43 8.22
N PRO A 28 -18.73 -2.66 9.54
CA PRO A 28 -19.86 -2.59 10.46
C PRO A 28 -20.59 -1.23 10.36
N PRO A 29 -21.90 -1.16 10.66
CA PRO A 29 -22.68 0.07 10.56
C PRO A 29 -22.16 1.23 11.42
N ASP A 30 -21.43 0.92 12.48
CA ASP A 30 -20.83 1.85 13.43
C ASP A 30 -19.38 2.23 13.09
N VAL A 31 -18.86 1.78 11.94
CA VAL A 31 -17.50 2.09 11.47
C VAL A 31 -17.56 2.93 10.20
N GLU A 32 -16.96 4.11 10.26
CA GLU A 32 -16.89 5.03 9.13
C GLU A 32 -15.43 5.24 8.71
N PHE A 33 -15.09 4.78 7.50
CA PHE A 33 -13.83 5.15 6.89
C PHE A 33 -13.91 6.55 6.29
N GLN A 34 -12.97 7.38 6.71
CA GLN A 34 -12.73 8.69 6.16
C GLN A 34 -12.00 8.59 4.82
N LYS A 35 -11.97 9.72 4.10
CA LYS A 35 -11.28 9.80 2.81
C LYS A 35 -9.79 9.47 2.98
N PHE A 36 -9.24 8.68 2.07
CA PHE A 36 -7.82 8.36 2.04
C PHE A 36 -6.94 9.60 1.92
N VAL A 37 -5.93 9.68 2.78
CA VAL A 37 -4.98 10.78 2.85
C VAL A 37 -3.63 10.36 2.28
N SER A 38 -3.36 10.82 1.06
CA SER A 38 -2.01 10.77 0.47
C SER A 38 -1.11 11.80 1.18
N VAL A 39 -0.01 11.34 1.76
CA VAL A 39 0.91 12.23 2.48
C VAL A 39 1.91 12.93 1.56
N ASN A 40 2.00 12.51 0.29
CA ASN A 40 2.92 13.01 -0.74
C ASN A 40 4.39 12.87 -0.30
N GLY A 41 4.78 11.63 -0.01
CA GLY A 41 6.14 11.23 0.37
C GLY A 41 6.32 10.98 1.87
N LYS A 42 7.14 9.97 2.18
CA LYS A 42 7.35 9.44 3.54
C LYS A 42 7.64 10.46 4.64
N GLY A 43 8.40 11.52 4.35
CA GLY A 43 8.75 12.55 5.33
C GLY A 43 7.55 13.34 5.87
N ASN A 44 6.39 13.24 5.22
CA ASN A 44 5.19 14.00 5.58
C ASN A 44 4.21 13.24 6.48
N PHE A 45 4.42 11.95 6.78
CA PHE A 45 3.49 11.16 7.60
C PHE A 45 3.19 11.83 8.96
N SER A 46 4.24 12.18 9.72
CA SER A 46 4.08 12.81 11.04
C SER A 46 3.21 14.06 10.98
N LYS A 47 3.55 15.01 10.10
CA LYS A 47 2.82 16.26 9.94
C LYS A 47 1.37 16.02 9.50
N ARG A 48 1.14 15.11 8.54
CA ARG A 48 -0.20 14.86 7.98
C ARG A 48 -1.11 14.16 8.97
N ILE A 49 -0.62 13.12 9.65
CA ILE A 49 -1.38 12.42 10.68
C ILE A 49 -1.76 13.39 11.81
N SER A 50 -0.81 14.15 12.34
CA SER A 50 -1.09 15.14 13.40
C SER A 50 -2.10 16.19 12.97
N ASN A 51 -1.96 16.77 11.78
CA ASN A 51 -2.90 17.78 11.29
C ASN A 51 -4.31 17.23 11.08
N THR A 52 -4.46 15.94 10.75
CA THR A 52 -5.76 15.30 10.53
C THR A 52 -6.41 14.86 11.84
N ILE A 53 -5.63 14.37 12.80
CA ILE A 53 -6.15 13.67 13.99
C ILE A 53 -6.17 14.54 15.25
N SER A 54 -5.22 15.46 15.45
CA SER A 54 -5.01 16.11 16.74
C SER A 54 -6.24 16.87 17.27
N SER A 55 -7.03 17.49 16.40
CA SER A 55 -8.21 18.28 16.82
C SER A 55 -9.44 17.43 17.14
N ILE A 56 -9.51 16.20 16.62
CA ILE A 56 -10.64 15.29 16.78
C ILE A 56 -10.35 14.18 17.81
N LEU A 57 -9.09 14.00 18.18
CA LEU A 57 -8.69 13.10 19.24
C LEU A 57 -9.09 13.71 20.59
N VAL A 58 -10.24 13.29 21.11
CA VAL A 58 -10.80 13.81 22.37
C VAL A 58 -11.31 12.66 23.24
N SER A 59 -11.41 12.90 24.55
CA SER A 59 -11.85 11.87 25.51
C SER A 59 -13.21 11.29 25.12
N SER A 60 -13.42 10.02 25.48
CA SER A 60 -14.61 9.24 25.16
C SER A 60 -14.84 8.96 23.67
N HIS A 61 -14.00 9.43 22.73
CA HIS A 61 -14.09 9.09 21.30
C HIS A 61 -13.04 8.05 20.91
N ASP A 62 -13.39 7.14 19.99
CA ASP A 62 -12.44 6.16 19.43
C ASP A 62 -12.05 6.56 18.01
N ILE A 63 -10.77 6.91 17.84
CA ILE A 63 -10.17 7.25 16.55
C ILE A 63 -9.21 6.15 16.14
N ARG A 64 -9.33 5.70 14.90
CA ARG A 64 -8.48 4.65 14.37
C ARG A 64 -7.77 5.11 13.10
N VAL A 65 -6.55 4.63 12.92
CA VAL A 65 -5.67 5.03 11.84
C VAL A 65 -5.09 3.77 11.20
N VAL A 66 -5.13 3.69 9.88
CA VAL A 66 -4.43 2.65 9.12
C VAL A 66 -3.44 3.31 8.17
N ILE A 67 -2.22 2.80 8.13
CA ILE A 67 -1.08 3.42 7.45
C ILE A 67 -0.46 2.36 6.55
N PHE A 68 -0.33 2.68 5.26
CA PHE A 68 0.41 1.87 4.29
C PHE A 68 1.70 2.61 3.95
N ARG A 69 2.84 2.05 4.35
CA ARG A 69 4.16 2.68 4.21
C ARG A 69 5.12 1.73 3.50
N ASP A 70 5.72 2.19 2.42
CA ASP A 70 6.77 1.42 1.73
C ASP A 70 8.02 1.26 2.61
N LEU A 71 8.87 0.30 2.26
CA LEU A 71 10.15 0.06 2.93
C LEU A 71 11.29 0.28 1.93
N ASP A 72 11.96 1.43 2.06
CA ASP A 72 13.02 1.83 1.14
C ASP A 72 14.34 1.11 1.44
N HIS A 73 15.22 1.04 0.45
CA HIS A 73 16.55 0.48 0.63
C HIS A 73 17.30 1.15 1.80
N GLY A 74 17.84 0.33 2.70
CA GLY A 74 18.55 0.78 3.91
C GLY A 74 17.65 1.07 5.12
N GLU A 75 16.33 1.01 4.97
CA GLU A 75 15.40 1.08 6.11
C GLU A 75 15.19 -0.32 6.72
N THR A 76 15.01 -0.35 8.05
CA THR A 76 14.59 -1.55 8.76
C THR A 76 13.14 -1.38 9.26
N PRO A 77 12.35 -2.46 9.31
CA PRO A 77 11.00 -2.41 9.88
C PRO A 77 10.97 -1.78 11.26
N GLU A 78 11.96 -2.07 12.11
CA GLU A 78 12.05 -1.59 13.48
C GLU A 78 12.16 -0.06 13.53
N ASN A 79 12.99 0.54 12.66
CA ASN A 79 13.16 1.98 12.59
C ASN A 79 11.87 2.68 12.14
N VAL A 80 11.17 2.09 11.16
CA VAL A 80 9.89 2.62 10.68
C VAL A 80 8.82 2.52 11.78
N VAL A 81 8.72 1.37 12.43
CA VAL A 81 7.79 1.12 13.54
C VAL A 81 8.03 2.11 14.70
N GLN A 82 9.29 2.32 15.08
CA GLN A 82 9.66 3.29 16.12
C GLN A 82 9.28 4.72 15.74
N ALA A 83 9.44 5.11 14.47
CA ALA A 83 9.03 6.43 14.00
C ALA A 83 7.51 6.65 14.14
N PHE A 84 6.70 5.66 13.78
CA PHE A 84 5.24 5.73 13.94
C PHE A 84 4.78 5.63 15.39
N GLN A 85 5.51 4.90 16.24
CA GLN A 85 5.30 4.92 17.68
C GLN A 85 5.50 6.32 18.26
N GLY A 86 6.57 7.01 17.85
CA GLY A 86 6.80 8.41 18.23
C GLY A 86 5.67 9.35 17.80
N ILE A 87 5.12 9.16 16.59
CA ILE A 87 3.94 9.93 16.12
C ILE A 87 2.73 9.68 17.04
N ALA A 88 2.42 8.42 17.36
CA ALA A 88 1.30 8.08 18.22
C ALA A 88 1.46 8.64 19.65
N TRP A 89 2.66 8.55 20.21
CA TRP A 89 2.96 9.12 21.53
C TRP A 89 2.81 10.63 21.55
N ASN A 90 3.24 11.32 20.50
CA ASN A 90 3.05 12.77 20.40
C ASN A 90 1.56 13.16 20.33
N LEU A 91 0.72 12.39 19.63
CA LEU A 91 -0.73 12.60 19.61
C LEU A 91 -1.35 12.41 21.00
N LEU A 92 -0.88 11.40 21.73
CA LEU A 92 -1.43 10.98 23.02
C LEU A 92 -0.80 11.69 24.23
N ALA A 93 0.22 12.54 24.01
CA ALA A 93 1.02 13.18 25.05
C ALA A 93 0.17 14.00 26.04
N LYS A 94 -0.92 14.63 25.58
CA LYS A 94 -1.85 15.39 26.42
C LYS A 94 -2.45 14.56 27.56
N TRP A 95 -2.57 13.25 27.38
CA TRP A 95 -3.07 12.31 28.38
C TRP A 95 -1.96 11.48 29.04
N ASN A 96 -0.69 11.79 28.77
CA ASN A 96 0.48 11.07 29.28
C ASN A 96 0.47 9.56 28.95
N LEU A 97 0.02 9.20 27.74
CA LEU A 97 -0.10 7.80 27.30
C LEU A 97 1.01 7.45 26.31
N THR A 98 1.62 6.28 26.52
CA THR A 98 2.70 5.75 25.68
C THR A 98 2.48 4.27 25.35
N PRO A 99 1.33 3.90 24.74
CA PRO A 99 1.04 2.51 24.41
C PRO A 99 2.12 1.94 23.45
N PRO A 100 2.49 0.66 23.59
CA PRO A 100 3.45 0.02 22.70
C PRO A 100 2.82 -0.26 21.33
N ILE A 101 3.66 -0.32 20.31
CA ILE A 101 3.32 -0.88 19.00
C ILE A 101 3.90 -2.29 18.91
N GLN A 102 3.11 -3.25 18.44
CA GLN A 102 3.48 -4.67 18.40
C GLN A 102 3.08 -5.32 17.08
N PRO A 103 3.82 -6.31 16.57
CA PRO A 103 3.41 -7.05 15.38
C PRO A 103 2.12 -7.84 15.63
N VAL A 104 1.28 -7.95 14.62
CA VAL A 104 0.07 -8.78 14.65
C VAL A 104 0.46 -10.25 14.52
N ASN A 105 -0.14 -11.10 15.36
CA ASN A 105 0.13 -12.53 15.33
C ASN A 105 -0.30 -13.14 13.97
N GLY A 106 0.63 -13.86 13.33
CA GLY A 106 0.41 -14.48 12.01
C GLY A 106 0.60 -13.54 10.81
N THR A 107 0.83 -12.23 11.02
CA THR A 107 1.08 -11.25 9.95
C THR A 107 2.21 -10.29 10.36
N PRO A 108 3.49 -10.73 10.26
CA PRO A 108 4.63 -10.02 10.85
C PRO A 108 4.96 -8.67 10.21
N ASN A 109 4.32 -8.34 9.08
CA ASN A 109 4.46 -7.06 8.39
C ASN A 109 3.34 -6.05 8.75
N ILE A 110 2.48 -6.40 9.72
CA ILE A 110 1.44 -5.52 10.25
C ILE A 110 1.73 -5.28 11.74
N TYR A 111 1.68 -4.02 12.15
CA TYR A 111 1.95 -3.60 13.51
C TYR A 111 0.76 -2.81 14.06
N VAL A 112 0.43 -3.04 15.32
CA VAL A 112 -0.73 -2.44 15.97
C VAL A 112 -0.31 -1.80 17.28
N LEU A 113 -0.82 -0.58 17.48
CA LEU A 113 -0.84 0.11 18.76
C LEU A 113 -2.30 0.31 19.12
N ASN A 114 -2.66 -0.03 20.36
CA ASN A 114 -4.04 0.04 20.83
C ASN A 114 -4.10 0.73 22.20
N GLN A 115 -4.74 1.90 22.23
CA GLN A 115 -5.10 2.62 23.44
C GLN A 115 -6.63 2.56 23.58
N PRO A 116 -7.17 1.89 24.62
CA PRO A 116 -8.61 1.84 24.82
C PRO A 116 -9.17 3.21 25.20
N VAL A 117 -10.41 3.45 24.78
CA VAL A 117 -11.18 4.63 25.18
C VAL A 117 -11.56 4.54 26.66
N THR A 118 -11.48 5.68 27.36
CA THR A 118 -11.99 5.81 28.73
C THR A 118 -12.77 7.13 28.87
N SER A 119 -13.39 7.35 30.03
CA SER A 119 -14.02 8.64 30.33
C SER A 119 -13.01 9.80 30.40
N GLN A 120 -11.72 9.51 30.60
CA GLN A 120 -10.67 10.51 30.78
C GLN A 120 -9.73 10.62 29.57
N SER A 121 -9.67 9.59 28.71
CA SER A 121 -8.76 9.51 27.57
C SER A 121 -9.46 9.07 26.28
N PRO A 122 -8.95 9.49 25.10
CA PRO A 122 -9.42 8.99 23.82
C PRO A 122 -9.11 7.50 23.67
N GLY A 123 -9.91 6.82 22.84
CA GLY A 123 -9.50 5.60 22.17
C GLY A 123 -8.62 5.95 20.98
N PHE A 124 -7.50 5.25 20.83
CA PHE A 124 -6.63 5.41 19.70
C PHE A 124 -6.06 4.08 19.24
N ARG A 125 -6.38 3.70 18.01
CA ARG A 125 -5.82 2.50 17.37
C ARG A 125 -5.02 2.90 16.15
N LEU A 126 -3.77 2.47 16.08
CA LEU A 126 -2.92 2.65 14.90
C LEU A 126 -2.55 1.28 14.35
N VAL A 127 -2.79 1.09 13.06
CA VAL A 127 -2.37 -0.08 12.30
C VAL A 127 -1.39 0.38 11.24
N LEU A 128 -0.15 -0.11 11.32
CA LEU A 128 0.90 0.14 10.34
C LEU A 128 1.11 -1.12 9.51
N HIS A 129 0.89 -1.01 8.22
CA HIS A 129 1.23 -2.02 7.22
C HIS A 129 2.56 -1.65 6.55
N LEU A 130 3.48 -2.61 6.54
CA LEU A 130 4.68 -2.61 5.72
C LEU A 130 4.58 -3.69 4.64
N PRO A 131 5.28 -3.56 3.50
CA PRO A 131 5.33 -4.57 2.46
C PRO A 131 5.75 -5.96 2.95
N ASP A 132 5.04 -6.99 2.48
CA ASP A 132 5.24 -8.41 2.81
C ASP A 132 6.30 -9.03 1.91
N ASN A 133 7.42 -9.42 2.52
CA ASN A 133 8.56 -10.05 1.84
C ASN A 133 8.18 -11.29 1.02
N GLY A 134 7.18 -12.06 1.45
CA GLY A 134 6.76 -13.28 0.76
C GLY A 134 6.27 -13.04 -0.67
N ILE A 135 5.69 -11.87 -0.93
CA ILE A 135 5.19 -11.49 -2.26
C ILE A 135 6.35 -11.21 -3.22
N PHE A 136 7.38 -10.49 -2.76
CA PHE A 136 8.51 -10.07 -3.59
C PHE A 136 9.45 -11.22 -3.95
N ASN A 137 9.53 -12.27 -3.12
CA ASN A 137 10.37 -13.44 -3.39
C ASN A 137 9.98 -14.19 -4.68
N ASN A 138 8.75 -13.99 -5.17
CA ASN A 138 8.24 -14.65 -6.37
C ASN A 138 8.34 -13.78 -7.62
N LEU A 139 8.87 -12.56 -7.52
CA LEU A 139 9.05 -11.70 -8.68
C LEU A 139 10.27 -12.15 -9.48
N PRO A 140 10.16 -12.25 -10.82
CA PRO A 140 11.27 -12.64 -11.69
C PRO A 140 12.30 -11.50 -11.90
N VAL A 141 12.26 -10.46 -11.07
CA VAL A 141 13.08 -9.24 -11.21
C VAL A 141 13.70 -8.86 -9.86
N PRO A 142 14.99 -8.46 -9.83
CA PRO A 142 15.64 -8.03 -8.61
C PRO A 142 15.21 -6.60 -8.27
N LEU A 143 14.45 -6.43 -7.19
CA LEU A 143 14.03 -5.11 -6.70
C LEU A 143 14.82 -4.74 -5.44
N HIS A 144 15.35 -3.51 -5.38
CA HIS A 144 16.04 -3.01 -4.18
C HIS A 144 15.09 -2.47 -3.12
N ASN A 145 13.98 -1.88 -3.54
CA ASN A 145 12.95 -1.35 -2.65
C ASN A 145 11.79 -2.33 -2.54
N ARG A 146 11.11 -2.33 -1.40
CA ARG A 146 9.86 -3.05 -1.21
C ARG A 146 8.76 -2.02 -1.09
N THR A 147 7.90 -1.97 -2.09
CA THR A 147 6.92 -0.91 -2.23
C THR A 147 5.56 -1.49 -2.60
N THR A 148 4.55 -0.66 -2.46
CA THR A 148 3.20 -0.93 -2.95
C THR A 148 3.18 -1.16 -4.46
N ASP A 149 3.98 -0.44 -5.22
CA ASP A 149 4.15 -0.61 -6.67
C ASP A 149 4.67 -2.03 -7.03
N GLY A 150 5.48 -2.66 -6.17
CA GLY A 150 5.90 -4.06 -6.37
C GLY A 150 4.79 -5.10 -6.18
N TYR A 151 3.77 -4.83 -5.34
CA TYR A 151 2.56 -5.65 -5.30
C TYR A 151 1.80 -5.57 -6.63
N VAL A 152 1.67 -4.36 -7.17
CA VAL A 152 1.02 -4.13 -8.46
C VAL A 152 1.77 -4.84 -9.57
N LEU A 153 3.10 -4.77 -9.57
CA LEU A 153 3.94 -5.48 -10.55
C LEU A 153 3.74 -7.00 -10.45
N THR A 154 3.71 -7.55 -9.22
CA THR A 154 3.48 -8.99 -8.99
C THR A 154 2.15 -9.44 -9.60
N LEU A 155 1.10 -8.62 -9.43
CA LEU A 155 -0.20 -8.91 -10.00
C LEU A 155 -0.24 -8.68 -11.52
N GLY A 156 0.45 -7.63 -11.99
CA GLY A 156 0.52 -7.27 -13.40
C GLY A 156 1.20 -8.34 -14.24
N LEU A 157 2.24 -8.99 -13.70
CA LEU A 157 2.97 -10.07 -14.35
C LEU A 157 2.27 -11.44 -14.29
N ASP A 158 1.13 -11.55 -13.59
CA ASP A 158 0.31 -12.77 -13.62
C ASP A 158 -0.16 -13.08 -15.05
N ASP A 159 -0.01 -14.33 -15.49
CA ASP A 159 -0.37 -14.76 -16.85
C ASP A 159 -1.82 -14.44 -17.20
N THR A 160 -2.73 -14.48 -16.23
CA THR A 160 -4.14 -14.16 -16.45
C THR A 160 -4.33 -12.69 -16.77
N VAL A 161 -3.59 -11.81 -16.08
CA VAL A 161 -3.62 -10.35 -16.28
C VAL A 161 -2.91 -9.98 -17.57
N LEU A 162 -1.68 -10.46 -17.78
CA LEU A 162 -0.89 -10.22 -19.00
C LEU A 162 -1.62 -10.70 -20.25
N ASN A 163 -2.28 -11.87 -20.22
CA ASN A 163 -3.06 -12.35 -21.37
C ASN A 163 -4.13 -11.37 -21.82
N ARG A 164 -4.69 -10.54 -20.92
CA ARG A 164 -5.68 -9.52 -21.32
C ARG A 164 -5.04 -8.35 -22.04
N PHE A 165 -3.80 -8.00 -21.70
CA PHE A 165 -3.03 -7.01 -22.46
C PHE A 165 -2.63 -7.60 -23.81
N ALA A 166 -2.07 -8.81 -23.80
CA ALA A 166 -1.61 -9.51 -25.00
C ALA A 166 -2.71 -9.66 -26.06
N LYS A 167 -3.91 -10.11 -25.66
CA LYS A 167 -5.08 -10.23 -26.55
C LYS A 167 -5.47 -8.91 -27.22
N LYS A 168 -5.39 -7.79 -26.50
CA LYS A 168 -5.70 -6.46 -27.08
C LYS A 168 -4.65 -5.99 -28.09
N LEU A 169 -3.41 -6.46 -27.92
CA LEU A 169 -2.27 -6.06 -28.75
C LEU A 169 -2.01 -7.03 -29.92
N GLY A 170 -2.77 -8.12 -30.03
CA GLY A 170 -2.54 -9.15 -31.03
C GLY A 170 -1.23 -9.93 -30.81
N THR A 171 -0.81 -10.09 -29.56
CA THR A 171 0.43 -10.78 -29.17
C THR A 171 0.18 -11.86 -28.10
N GLN A 172 1.24 -12.51 -27.62
CA GLN A 172 1.22 -13.51 -26.56
C GLN A 172 1.71 -12.92 -25.23
N HIS A 173 1.23 -13.44 -24.09
CA HIS A 173 1.58 -12.93 -22.76
C HIS A 173 3.05 -13.13 -22.42
N ASN A 174 3.66 -14.26 -22.80
CA ASN A 174 5.08 -14.54 -22.64
C ASN A 174 5.97 -13.51 -23.36
N ILE A 175 5.55 -12.99 -24.52
CA ILE A 175 6.25 -11.92 -25.23
C ILE A 175 6.23 -10.64 -24.39
N LEU A 176 5.06 -10.25 -23.86
CA LEU A 176 4.96 -9.09 -22.97
C LEU A 176 5.77 -9.28 -21.70
N HIS A 177 5.69 -10.46 -21.08
CA HIS A 177 6.46 -10.81 -19.89
C HIS A 177 7.96 -10.60 -20.14
N ASN A 178 8.49 -11.14 -21.24
CA ASN A 178 9.90 -10.99 -21.62
C ASN A 178 10.29 -9.55 -21.93
N LEU A 179 9.42 -8.78 -22.60
CA LEU A 179 9.68 -7.35 -22.86
C LEU A 179 9.84 -6.57 -21.55
N ILE A 180 8.97 -6.82 -20.58
CA ILE A 180 8.89 -6.08 -19.31
C ILE A 180 10.05 -6.45 -18.39
N THR A 181 10.36 -7.75 -18.29
CA THR A 181 11.31 -8.28 -17.30
C THR A 181 12.74 -8.38 -17.83
N THR A 182 12.93 -8.40 -19.15
CA THR A 182 14.23 -8.66 -19.77
C THR A 182 14.58 -7.63 -20.84
N SER A 183 13.84 -7.55 -21.95
CA SER A 183 14.30 -6.81 -23.14
C SER A 183 14.42 -5.31 -22.93
N ILE A 184 13.42 -4.67 -22.31
CA ILE A 184 13.48 -3.24 -21.99
C ILE A 184 14.56 -2.96 -20.92
N PRO A 185 14.58 -3.66 -19.77
CA PRO A 185 15.64 -3.48 -18.76
C PRO A 185 17.05 -3.64 -19.32
N GLN A 186 17.32 -4.67 -20.13
CA GLN A 186 18.64 -4.90 -20.73
C GLN A 186 19.03 -3.80 -21.71
N THR A 187 18.07 -3.28 -22.48
CA THR A 187 18.34 -2.17 -23.40
C THR A 187 18.73 -0.91 -22.64
N VAL A 188 18.03 -0.60 -21.55
CA VAL A 188 18.30 0.60 -20.72
C VAL A 188 19.63 0.47 -19.98
N THR A 189 19.87 -0.67 -19.33
CA THR A 189 21.13 -0.96 -18.60
C THR A 189 22.33 -1.02 -19.54
N GLY A 190 22.17 -1.51 -20.77
CA GLY A 190 23.21 -1.47 -21.81
C GLY A 190 23.65 -0.05 -22.21
N GLN A 191 22.85 0.98 -21.89
CA GLN A 191 23.20 2.39 -22.06
C GLN A 191 23.77 3.03 -20.78
N GLY A 192 24.09 2.22 -19.75
CA GLY A 192 24.62 2.71 -18.48
C GLY A 192 23.59 3.38 -17.57
N ILE A 193 22.29 3.16 -17.83
CA ILE A 193 21.21 3.69 -16.99
C ILE A 193 20.76 2.59 -16.02
N THR A 194 20.78 2.88 -14.73
CA THR A 194 20.30 1.97 -13.67
C THR A 194 18.82 1.62 -13.87
N PHE A 195 18.47 0.34 -13.68
CA PHE A 195 17.11 -0.18 -13.82
C PHE A 195 16.87 -1.25 -12.75
N ASP A 196 16.54 -0.80 -11.54
CA ASP A 196 16.48 -1.64 -10.34
C ASP A 196 15.32 -1.29 -9.39
N GLN A 197 14.48 -0.34 -9.81
CA GLN A 197 13.29 0.07 -9.08
C GLN A 197 12.04 -0.56 -9.68
N ASP A 198 11.12 -0.92 -8.81
CA ASP A 198 9.74 -1.30 -9.12
C ASP A 198 9.04 -0.34 -10.11
N LYS A 199 9.28 0.97 -9.97
CA LYS A 199 8.76 2.00 -10.88
C LYS A 199 9.34 1.90 -12.29
N ASP A 200 10.60 1.47 -12.43
CA ASP A 200 11.22 1.25 -13.73
C ASP A 200 10.53 0.09 -14.45
N PHE A 201 10.27 -1.02 -13.74
CA PHE A 201 9.53 -2.15 -14.28
C PHE A 201 8.08 -1.82 -14.62
N LEU A 202 7.39 -0.99 -13.82
CA LEU A 202 6.07 -0.47 -14.19
C LEU A 202 6.13 0.44 -15.42
N ALA A 203 7.19 1.22 -15.62
CA ALA A 203 7.40 1.99 -16.84
C ALA A 203 7.66 1.10 -18.05
N ALA A 204 8.44 0.02 -17.90
CA ALA A 204 8.59 -1.00 -18.95
C ALA A 204 7.25 -1.69 -19.26
N TYR A 205 6.42 -1.95 -18.25
CA TYR A 205 5.06 -2.44 -18.40
C TYR A 205 4.21 -1.50 -19.26
N LEU A 206 4.21 -0.20 -18.96
CA LEU A 206 3.52 0.81 -19.77
C LEU A 206 3.98 0.80 -21.23
N CYS A 207 5.30 0.78 -21.43
CA CYS A 207 5.92 0.75 -22.76
C CYS A 207 5.51 -0.49 -23.56
N ALA A 208 5.69 -1.69 -22.97
CA ALA A 208 5.39 -2.96 -23.63
C ALA A 208 3.89 -3.11 -23.95
N THR A 209 3.02 -2.59 -23.09
CA THR A 209 1.57 -2.73 -23.28
C THR A 209 0.94 -1.64 -24.15
N ARG A 210 1.76 -0.75 -24.75
CA ARG A 210 1.33 0.37 -25.62
C ARG A 210 0.23 1.22 -24.99
N PHE A 211 0.35 1.49 -23.68
CA PHE A 211 -0.47 2.52 -23.04
C PHE A 211 0.02 3.89 -23.53
N TRP A 212 -0.43 4.29 -24.73
CA TRP A 212 0.06 5.51 -25.41
C TRP A 212 -0.52 6.77 -24.76
N PRO A 213 0.27 7.85 -24.64
CA PRO A 213 0.19 8.80 -23.54
C PRO A 213 -0.63 10.05 -23.87
N VAL A 214 -1.25 10.61 -22.83
CA VAL A 214 -1.65 12.03 -22.80
C VAL A 214 -0.94 12.75 -21.63
N HIS A 215 -0.72 12.12 -20.45
CA HIS A 215 0.06 12.67 -19.32
C HIS A 215 0.63 11.58 -18.37
N ARG A 216 1.97 11.53 -18.23
CA ARG A 216 2.74 10.46 -17.53
C ARG A 216 2.33 10.14 -16.08
N THR A 217 1.94 11.11 -15.26
CA THR A 217 1.58 10.88 -13.83
C THR A 217 0.13 10.43 -13.62
N GLU A 218 -0.74 10.62 -14.61
CA GLU A 218 -2.08 10.03 -14.59
C GLU A 218 -2.06 8.58 -15.09
N GLU A 219 -1.05 8.21 -15.88
CA GLU A 219 -0.97 6.92 -16.56
C GLU A 219 -0.52 5.79 -15.65
N GLN A 220 0.41 6.02 -14.72
CA GLN A 220 0.73 5.01 -13.70
C GLN A 220 -0.52 4.69 -12.87
N ALA A 221 -1.27 5.71 -12.43
CA ALA A 221 -2.51 5.53 -11.70
C ALA A 221 -3.57 4.77 -12.53
N LYS A 222 -3.75 5.13 -13.81
CA LYS A 222 -4.64 4.42 -14.74
C LYS A 222 -4.21 2.98 -14.98
N LEU A 223 -2.90 2.71 -15.12
CA LEU A 223 -2.37 1.36 -15.28
C LEU A 223 -2.62 0.52 -14.04
N VAL A 224 -2.29 1.04 -12.85
CA VAL A 224 -2.55 0.38 -11.56
C VAL A 224 -4.03 0.01 -11.48
N GLU A 225 -4.92 0.96 -11.75
CA GLU A 225 -6.37 0.71 -11.75
C GLU A 225 -6.78 -0.40 -12.73
N ILE A 226 -6.20 -0.44 -13.93
CA ILE A 226 -6.52 -1.46 -14.93
C ILE A 226 -5.97 -2.83 -14.55
N ILE A 227 -4.74 -2.90 -14.02
CA ILE A 227 -4.15 -4.15 -13.51
C ILE A 227 -5.06 -4.69 -12.41
N MET A 228 -5.40 -3.86 -11.43
CA MET A 228 -6.24 -4.22 -10.31
C MET A 228 -7.65 -4.67 -10.74
N LYS A 229 -8.33 -3.90 -11.62
CA LYS A 229 -9.65 -4.27 -12.16
C LYS A 229 -9.64 -5.58 -12.96
N ARG A 230 -8.57 -5.85 -13.72
CA ARG A 230 -8.44 -7.10 -14.48
C ARG A 230 -8.18 -8.27 -13.56
N ALA A 231 -7.32 -8.11 -12.57
CA ALA A 231 -7.07 -9.13 -11.57
C ALA A 231 -8.34 -9.44 -10.77
N GLU A 232 -9.08 -8.43 -10.33
CA GLU A 232 -10.36 -8.61 -9.65
C GLU A 232 -11.37 -9.39 -10.52
N LYS A 233 -11.49 -9.02 -11.79
CA LYS A 233 -12.46 -9.64 -12.70
C LYS A 233 -12.09 -11.05 -13.14
N TYR A 234 -10.80 -11.34 -13.33
CA TYR A 234 -10.34 -12.57 -14.01
C TYR A 234 -9.54 -13.52 -13.11
N ASN A 235 -9.04 -13.06 -11.97
CA ASN A 235 -8.30 -13.87 -11.00
C ASN A 235 -8.38 -13.26 -9.58
N SER A 236 -9.60 -13.12 -9.05
CA SER A 236 -9.84 -12.50 -7.73
C SER A 236 -9.12 -13.23 -6.59
N THR A 237 -8.97 -14.55 -6.70
CA THR A 237 -8.19 -15.37 -5.76
C THR A 237 -6.73 -14.90 -5.69
N ARG A 238 -6.07 -14.70 -6.85
CA ARG A 238 -4.69 -14.22 -6.89
C ARG A 238 -4.57 -12.79 -6.36
N LEU A 239 -5.50 -11.91 -6.70
CA LEU A 239 -5.55 -10.56 -6.15
C LEU A 239 -5.60 -10.59 -4.61
N ARG A 240 -6.46 -11.43 -4.03
CA ARG A 240 -6.56 -11.60 -2.57
C ARG A 240 -5.31 -12.20 -1.95
N GLN A 241 -4.63 -13.12 -2.65
CA GLN A 241 -3.36 -13.68 -2.18
C GLN A 241 -2.25 -12.63 -2.18
N VAL A 242 -2.08 -11.90 -3.28
CA VAL A 242 -1.05 -10.86 -3.41
C VAL A 242 -1.28 -9.74 -2.39
N PHE A 243 -2.51 -9.27 -2.24
CA PHE A 243 -2.88 -8.21 -1.30
C PHE A 243 -3.39 -8.73 0.04
N LYS A 244 -3.04 -9.96 0.44
CA LYS A 244 -3.53 -10.56 1.69
C LYS A 244 -3.21 -9.67 2.89
N SER A 245 -1.96 -9.23 3.03
CA SER A 245 -1.57 -8.40 4.18
C SER A 245 -2.18 -7.00 4.16
N TRP A 246 -2.53 -6.46 2.99
CA TRP A 246 -3.34 -5.24 2.90
C TRP A 246 -4.74 -5.45 3.44
N LEU A 247 -5.41 -6.53 3.02
CA LEU A 247 -6.75 -6.90 3.50
C LEU A 247 -6.74 -7.16 5.00
N ASP A 248 -5.73 -7.87 5.51
CA ASP A 248 -5.56 -8.13 6.93
C ASP A 248 -5.36 -6.82 7.72
N ALA A 249 -4.61 -5.84 7.20
CA ALA A 249 -4.45 -4.54 7.85
C ALA A 249 -5.74 -3.71 7.88
N ILE A 250 -6.52 -3.73 6.79
CA ILE A 250 -7.83 -3.09 6.73
C ILE A 250 -8.80 -3.75 7.73
N GLN A 251 -8.78 -5.07 7.83
CA GLN A 251 -9.57 -5.80 8.83
C GLN A 251 -9.11 -5.49 10.26
N GLU A 252 -7.80 -5.40 10.48
CA GLU A 252 -7.23 -5.17 11.80
C GLU A 252 -7.60 -3.80 12.36
N VAL A 253 -7.71 -2.77 11.52
CA VAL A 253 -8.16 -1.45 11.98
C VAL A 253 -9.67 -1.40 12.27
N VAL A 254 -10.45 -2.31 11.66
CA VAL A 254 -11.90 -2.42 11.87
C VAL A 254 -12.24 -3.19 13.16
N ARG A 255 -11.36 -4.07 13.65
CA ARG A 255 -11.50 -4.71 14.98
C ARG A 255 -11.43 -3.66 16.09
#